data_AF-A0A931WA15-F1
#
_entry.id   AF-A0A931WA15-F1
#
_cell.length_a   1.000
_cell.length_b   1.000
_cell.length_c   1.000
_cell.angle_alpha   90.00
_cell.angle_beta   90.00
_cell.angle_gamma   90.00
#
_symmetry.space_group_name_H-M   'P 1'
#
loop_
_entity.id
_entity.type
_entity.pdbx_description
1 polymer ?
#
loop_
_entity_poly.entity_id
_entity_poly.type
_entity_poly.pdbx_seq_one_letter_code
_entity_poly.pdbx_strand_id
1 'polypeptide(L)'
;MLKFFKLTLTISTLFILLVNSSSVFAVTGMPDNTKRPNTPPGLTKKLSSSETGTTASKAGSRKPLLKIRLDQAKLRVCQVKEKIITNRSANMVNHVNRIIAVFDSIVTRITNYYQSRLVPQGRILANFDALILDIQTKKNAITPLLEAAQSDVDNFNCEGDDPKGQLDQFKQDIRAIIPGLKAYKTSVRNLIVAIASIRGAGGGTATGSATPTIEPTVLPTVLPTAVPTL
;
A
#
# COMPACT_ATOMS: atom_id res chain seq x y z
N MET A 1 -25.77 -2.46 -34.16
CA MET A 1 -24.97 -3.21 -33.16
C MET A 1 -23.48 -3.37 -33.51
N LEU A 2 -23.02 -3.11 -34.74
CA LEU A 2 -21.62 -3.32 -35.13
C LEU A 2 -20.61 -2.28 -34.57
N LYS A 3 -21.07 -1.11 -34.11
CA LYS A 3 -20.18 -0.03 -33.61
C LYS A 3 -19.66 -0.25 -32.19
N PHE A 4 -20.38 -0.98 -31.34
CA PHE A 4 -19.94 -1.29 -29.97
C PHE A 4 -18.84 -2.36 -29.90
N PHE A 5 -18.72 -3.20 -30.93
CA PHE A 5 -17.72 -4.27 -30.98
C PHE A 5 -16.31 -3.77 -31.30
N LYS A 6 -16.18 -2.62 -31.98
CA LYS A 6 -14.87 -2.00 -32.27
C LYS A 6 -14.28 -1.25 -31.07
N LEU A 7 -15.11 -0.78 -30.13
CA LEU A 7 -14.66 0.01 -28.98
C LEU A 7 -14.11 -0.86 -27.83
N THR A 8 -14.60 -2.09 -27.67
CA THR A 8 -14.07 -3.04 -26.66
C THR A 8 -12.75 -3.69 -27.08
N LEU A 9 -12.49 -3.82 -28.39
CA LEU A 9 -11.26 -4.40 -28.91
C LEU A 9 -10.04 -3.46 -28.75
N THR A 10 -10.25 -2.14 -28.79
CA THR A 10 -9.19 -1.14 -28.59
C THR A 10 -8.80 -0.97 -27.12
N ILE A 11 -9.70 -1.20 -26.17
CA ILE A 11 -9.39 -1.13 -24.73
C ILE A 11 -8.56 -2.35 -24.28
N SER A 12 -8.79 -3.52 -24.88
CA SER A 12 -8.05 -4.74 -24.55
C SER A 12 -6.61 -4.74 -25.08
N THR A 13 -6.32 -4.01 -26.16
CA THR A 13 -4.97 -3.91 -26.74
C THR A 13 -4.11 -2.87 -26.00
N LEU A 14 -4.72 -1.80 -25.48
CA LEU A 14 -4.02 -0.79 -24.67
C LEU A 14 -3.52 -1.36 -23.32
N PHE A 15 -4.21 -2.35 -22.75
CA PHE A 15 -3.82 -2.98 -21.48
C PHE A 15 -2.69 -4.00 -21.62
N ILE A 16 -2.46 -4.57 -22.82
CA ILE A 16 -1.39 -5.56 -23.07
C ILE A 16 -0.04 -4.85 -23.32
N LEU A 17 -0.04 -3.63 -23.86
CA LEU A 17 1.18 -2.86 -24.10
C LEU A 17 1.79 -2.24 -22.83
N LEU A 18 1.01 -2.04 -21.76
CA LEU A 18 1.50 -1.51 -20.48
C LEU A 18 2.14 -2.56 -19.55
N VAL A 19 2.07 -3.85 -19.89
CA VAL A 19 2.54 -4.94 -19.02
C VAL A 19 3.91 -5.49 -19.45
N ASN A 20 4.45 -5.09 -20.60
CA ASN A 20 5.72 -5.62 -21.16
C ASN A 20 6.89 -4.63 -21.23
N SER A 21 6.81 -3.42 -20.65
CA SER A 21 7.96 -2.53 -20.52
C SER A 21 8.79 -2.84 -19.26
N SER A 22 9.23 -4.10 -19.13
CA SER A 22 10.29 -4.50 -18.21
C SER A 22 11.63 -4.26 -18.90
N SER A 23 12.04 -2.99 -18.99
CA SER A 23 13.42 -2.67 -19.36
C SER A 23 14.33 -3.12 -18.23
N VAL A 24 15.13 -4.14 -18.53
CA VAL A 24 16.35 -4.48 -17.80
C VAL A 24 17.27 -3.26 -17.83
N PHE A 25 17.31 -2.49 -16.74
CA PHE A 25 18.42 -1.58 -16.48
C PHE A 25 19.42 -2.31 -15.60
N ALA A 26 20.45 -2.87 -16.25
CA ALA A 26 21.74 -3.06 -15.61
C ALA A 26 22.28 -1.66 -15.27
N VAL A 27 22.21 -1.28 -13.98
CA VAL A 27 22.93 -0.13 -13.45
C VAL A 27 24.36 -0.57 -13.19
N THR A 28 25.19 -0.39 -14.21
CA THR A 28 26.64 -0.23 -14.07
C THR A 28 26.94 1.26 -13.92
N GLY A 29 27.81 1.61 -12.98
CA GLY A 29 28.40 2.95 -12.89
C GLY A 29 27.91 3.78 -11.72
N MET A 30 28.66 3.70 -10.62
CA MET A 30 28.67 4.66 -9.52
C MET A 30 29.48 5.89 -9.98
N PRO A 31 28.91 7.11 -9.95
CA PRO A 31 29.70 8.30 -9.76
C PRO A 31 29.47 8.87 -8.37
N ASP A 32 30.58 9.04 -7.68
CA ASP A 32 30.74 9.87 -6.50
C ASP A 32 30.37 11.32 -6.85
N ASN A 33 29.30 11.86 -6.25
CA ASN A 33 29.08 13.30 -6.23
C ASN A 33 28.23 13.72 -5.02
N THR A 34 28.96 14.23 -4.06
CA THR A 34 28.53 15.14 -3.01
C THR A 34 27.67 16.29 -3.59
N LYS A 35 26.61 16.69 -2.84
CA LYS A 35 25.69 17.83 -3.04
C LYS A 35 24.43 17.60 -3.90
N ARG A 36 23.28 17.36 -3.24
CA ARG A 36 22.20 18.37 -3.08
C ARG A 36 21.01 17.84 -2.24
N PRO A 37 20.45 18.65 -1.32
CA PRO A 37 19.24 18.33 -0.57
C PRO A 37 17.99 18.81 -1.32
N ASN A 38 16.97 17.94 -1.45
CA ASN A 38 15.64 18.33 -1.90
C ASN A 38 14.75 18.58 -0.68
N THR A 39 14.79 19.82 -0.19
CA THR A 39 13.79 20.39 0.72
C THR A 39 12.59 20.89 -0.10
N PRO A 40 11.34 20.67 0.35
CA PRO A 40 10.16 21.22 -0.31
C PRO A 40 10.18 22.77 -0.31
N PRO A 41 9.72 23.41 -1.40
CA PRO A 41 9.70 24.87 -1.49
C PRO A 41 8.52 25.42 -0.67
N GLY A 42 8.83 26.33 0.25
CA GLY A 42 7.81 27.11 0.95
C GLY A 42 7.71 26.91 2.45
N LEU A 43 8.82 27.02 3.19
CA LEU A 43 8.78 27.60 4.55
C LEU A 43 10.16 28.08 5.03
N THR A 44 11.05 28.53 4.15
CA THR A 44 12.28 29.23 4.55
C THR A 44 11.97 30.72 4.76
N LYS A 45 11.13 31.01 5.75
CA LYS A 45 11.06 32.37 6.31
C LYS A 45 12.35 32.58 7.09
N LYS A 46 13.32 33.15 6.37
CA LYS A 46 14.58 33.77 6.80
C LYS A 46 14.53 34.21 8.27
N LEU A 47 14.86 33.31 9.20
CA LEU A 47 15.33 33.73 10.52
C LEU A 47 16.77 34.18 10.30
N SER A 48 16.88 35.46 9.96
CA SER A 48 18.14 36.19 9.97
C SER A 48 18.76 36.00 11.35
N SER A 49 19.85 35.24 11.41
CA SER A 49 20.83 35.33 12.46
C SER A 49 21.32 36.78 12.49
N SER A 50 20.73 37.56 13.40
CA SER A 50 21.25 38.87 13.77
C SER A 50 22.40 38.64 14.74
N GLU A 51 23.59 38.36 14.20
CA GLU A 51 24.85 38.69 14.87
C GLU A 51 25.03 40.20 14.80
N THR A 52 24.70 40.91 15.87
CA THR A 52 25.37 42.17 16.26
C THR A 52 24.91 42.58 17.65
N GLY A 53 25.86 42.78 18.57
CA GLY A 53 25.60 43.47 19.83
C GLY A 53 26.18 42.81 21.06
N THR A 54 27.51 42.77 21.15
CA THR A 54 28.24 42.66 22.43
C THR A 54 27.87 43.86 23.30
N THR A 55 26.89 43.72 24.19
CA THR A 55 26.76 44.57 25.36
C THR A 55 26.69 43.69 26.59
N ALA A 56 27.84 43.56 27.26
CA ALA A 56 27.95 43.02 28.59
C ALA A 56 27.11 43.89 29.55
N SER A 57 25.92 43.42 29.91
CA SER A 57 25.19 44.00 31.04
C SER A 57 24.18 43.03 31.63
N LYS A 58 24.37 42.78 32.93
CA LYS A 58 23.49 42.13 33.91
C LYS A 58 23.07 40.69 33.61
N ALA A 59 23.97 39.78 33.96
CA ALA A 59 23.70 38.38 34.24
C ALA A 59 22.86 38.22 35.53
N GLY A 60 21.54 38.35 35.41
CA GLY A 60 20.61 38.02 36.50
C GLY A 60 19.19 37.94 35.96
N SER A 61 18.62 36.73 35.92
CA SER A 61 17.20 36.47 35.66
C SER A 61 16.65 36.33 34.22
N ARG A 62 17.48 36.18 33.16
CA ARG A 62 16.96 35.88 31.77
C ARG A 62 16.80 34.40 31.42
N LYS A 63 17.20 33.47 32.30
CA LYS A 63 17.17 32.02 32.05
C LYS A 63 15.77 31.39 31.88
N PRO A 64 14.68 31.82 32.55
CA PRO A 64 13.38 31.13 32.43
C PRO A 64 12.67 31.42 31.09
N LEU A 65 12.80 32.63 30.53
CA LEU A 65 12.10 33.02 29.30
C LEU A 65 12.63 32.31 28.05
N LEU A 66 13.93 31.97 28.04
CA LEU A 66 14.56 31.22 26.95
C LEU A 66 14.13 29.74 26.94
N LYS A 67 13.92 29.13 28.10
CA LYS A 67 13.41 27.75 28.21
C LYS A 67 11.99 27.65 27.65
N ILE A 68 11.10 28.59 28.03
CA ILE A 68 9.72 28.65 27.52
C ILE A 68 9.68 28.75 25.98
N ARG A 69 10.54 29.58 25.37
CA ARG A 69 10.62 29.71 23.91
C ARG A 69 11.16 28.45 23.22
N LEU A 70 12.14 27.78 23.83
CA LEU A 70 12.68 26.53 23.32
C LEU A 70 11.62 25.42 23.34
N ASP A 71 10.88 25.31 24.42
CA ASP A 71 9.85 24.28 24.58
C ASP A 71 8.68 24.52 23.62
N GLN A 72 8.24 25.78 23.44
CA GLN A 72 7.24 26.12 22.43
C GLN A 72 7.72 25.85 20.99
N ALA A 73 9.01 26.08 20.69
CA ALA A 73 9.57 25.77 19.38
C ALA A 73 9.62 24.25 19.12
N LYS A 74 9.99 23.46 20.12
CA LYS A 74 9.99 21.99 20.04
C LYS A 74 8.59 21.43 19.79
N LEU A 75 7.58 21.95 20.50
CA LEU A 75 6.18 21.55 20.30
C LEU A 75 5.70 21.81 18.87
N ARG A 76 6.00 23.00 18.32
CA ARG A 76 5.65 23.31 16.92
C ARG A 76 6.33 22.36 15.92
N VAL A 77 7.60 22.02 16.16
CA VAL A 77 8.30 21.05 15.31
C VAL A 77 7.69 19.67 15.40
N CYS A 78 7.25 19.25 16.59
CA CYS A 78 6.57 17.97 16.77
C CYS A 78 5.24 17.93 16.00
N GLN A 79 4.37 18.91 16.21
CA GLN A 79 3.06 18.99 15.53
C GLN A 79 3.17 18.99 14.01
N VAL A 80 4.19 19.68 13.46
CA VAL A 80 4.45 19.65 12.00
C VAL A 80 4.88 18.26 11.55
N LYS A 81 5.77 17.59 12.29
CA LYS A 81 6.21 16.23 11.97
C LYS A 81 5.09 15.22 12.09
N GLU A 82 4.28 15.32 13.13
CA GLU A 82 3.09 14.51 13.35
C GLU A 82 2.15 14.61 12.18
N LYS A 83 1.75 15.82 11.79
CA LYS A 83 0.89 16.02 10.61
C LYS A 83 1.48 15.40 9.34
N ILE A 84 2.80 15.52 9.12
CA ILE A 84 3.47 14.90 7.96
C ILE A 84 3.37 13.37 8.03
N ILE A 85 3.63 12.78 9.20
CA ILE A 85 3.56 11.34 9.44
C ILE A 85 2.13 10.85 9.24
N THR A 86 1.14 11.42 9.94
CA THR A 86 -0.28 11.05 9.82
C THR A 86 -0.76 11.13 8.38
N ASN A 87 -0.46 12.22 7.66
CA ASN A 87 -0.83 12.35 6.25
C ASN A 87 -0.17 11.28 5.37
N ARG A 88 1.13 11.02 5.58
CA ARG A 88 1.84 10.00 4.80
C ARG A 88 1.26 8.62 5.07
N SER A 89 1.00 8.29 6.32
CA SER A 89 0.48 6.99 6.73
C SER A 89 -0.95 6.78 6.22
N ALA A 90 -1.83 7.77 6.37
CA ALA A 90 -3.19 7.74 5.80
C ALA A 90 -3.17 7.58 4.27
N ASN A 91 -2.25 8.26 3.57
CA ASN A 91 -2.09 8.09 2.13
C ASN A 91 -1.67 6.67 1.74
N MET A 92 -0.87 5.99 2.57
CA MET A 92 -0.49 4.60 2.34
C MET A 92 -1.68 3.65 2.52
N VAL A 93 -2.48 3.82 3.59
CA VAL A 93 -3.71 3.05 3.81
C VAL A 93 -4.70 3.27 2.65
N ASN A 94 -4.91 4.52 2.24
CA ASN A 94 -5.73 4.87 1.08
C ASN A 94 -5.20 4.26 -0.23
N HIS A 95 -3.89 4.11 -0.38
CA HIS A 95 -3.31 3.43 -1.53
C HIS A 95 -3.64 1.94 -1.52
N VAL A 96 -3.50 1.26 -0.39
CA VAL A 96 -3.87 -0.16 -0.22
C VAL A 96 -5.35 -0.37 -0.54
N ASN A 97 -6.25 0.45 0.01
CA ASN A 97 -7.69 0.39 -0.26
C ASN A 97 -8.01 0.52 -1.76
N ARG A 98 -7.35 1.44 -2.46
CA ARG A 98 -7.51 1.58 -3.92
C ARG A 98 -7.06 0.34 -4.68
N ILE A 99 -5.98 -0.31 -4.27
CA ILE A 99 -5.51 -1.56 -4.91
C ILE A 99 -6.56 -2.67 -4.72
N ILE A 100 -7.07 -2.84 -3.50
CA ILE A 100 -8.11 -3.83 -3.18
C ILE A 100 -9.35 -3.58 -4.05
N ALA A 101 -9.83 -2.33 -4.12
CA ALA A 101 -11.00 -1.97 -4.94
C ALA A 101 -10.79 -2.26 -6.45
N VAL A 102 -9.58 -2.05 -6.97
CA VAL A 102 -9.25 -2.39 -8.36
C VAL A 102 -9.32 -3.90 -8.58
N PHE A 103 -8.76 -4.70 -7.68
CA PHE A 103 -8.83 -6.15 -7.78
C PHE A 103 -10.27 -6.67 -7.66
N ASP A 104 -11.07 -6.14 -6.76
CA ASP A 104 -12.50 -6.45 -6.66
C ASP A 104 -13.24 -6.17 -7.96
N SER A 105 -13.02 -4.98 -8.56
CA SER A 105 -13.64 -4.62 -9.83
C SER A 105 -13.29 -5.60 -10.96
N ILE A 106 -12.03 -6.06 -10.99
CA ILE A 106 -11.56 -7.06 -11.96
C ILE A 106 -12.29 -8.39 -11.75
N VAL A 107 -12.34 -8.89 -10.52
CA VAL A 107 -13.02 -10.15 -10.16
C VAL A 107 -14.50 -10.08 -10.56
N THR A 108 -15.20 -9.00 -10.19
CA THR A 108 -16.62 -8.82 -10.55
C THR A 108 -16.83 -8.86 -12.07
N ARG A 109 -16.01 -8.15 -12.85
CA ARG A 109 -16.13 -8.13 -14.32
C ARG A 109 -15.90 -9.51 -14.94
N ILE A 110 -14.92 -10.25 -14.44
CA ILE A 110 -14.57 -11.57 -14.94
C ILE A 110 -15.65 -12.59 -14.58
N THR A 111 -16.13 -12.58 -13.33
CA THR A 111 -17.24 -13.41 -12.88
C THR A 111 -18.49 -13.17 -13.70
N ASN A 112 -18.85 -11.90 -13.92
CA ASN A 112 -19.99 -11.53 -14.75
C ASN A 112 -19.81 -12.00 -16.19
N TYR A 113 -18.61 -11.88 -16.77
CA TYR A 113 -18.32 -12.38 -18.12
C TYR A 113 -18.45 -13.90 -18.20
N TYR A 114 -17.89 -14.64 -17.23
CA TYR A 114 -18.00 -16.09 -17.16
C TYR A 114 -19.46 -16.54 -17.11
N GLN A 115 -20.24 -16.00 -16.17
CA GLN A 115 -21.63 -16.37 -15.96
C GLN A 115 -22.55 -15.95 -17.12
N SER A 116 -22.36 -14.77 -17.69
CA SER A 116 -23.27 -14.25 -18.73
C SER A 116 -22.90 -14.66 -20.16
N ARG A 117 -21.64 -15.03 -20.43
CA ARG A 117 -21.16 -15.34 -21.79
C ARG A 117 -20.69 -16.76 -21.95
N LEU A 118 -19.90 -17.30 -21.02
CA LEU A 118 -19.26 -18.60 -21.18
C LEU A 118 -20.17 -19.75 -20.77
N VAL A 119 -20.85 -19.62 -19.62
CA VAL A 119 -21.78 -20.65 -19.13
C VAL A 119 -22.92 -20.93 -20.12
N PRO A 120 -23.60 -19.93 -20.72
CA PRO A 120 -24.63 -20.18 -21.74
C PRO A 120 -24.10 -20.81 -23.04
N GLN A 121 -22.78 -20.73 -23.28
CA GLN A 121 -22.13 -21.39 -24.41
C GLN A 121 -21.67 -22.82 -24.09
N GLY A 122 -22.02 -23.35 -22.90
CA GLY A 122 -21.57 -24.65 -22.42
C GLY A 122 -20.08 -24.69 -22.01
N ARG A 123 -19.41 -23.54 -21.94
CA ARG A 123 -18.00 -23.46 -21.51
C ARG A 123 -17.94 -23.33 -19.98
N ILE A 124 -17.89 -24.48 -19.31
CA ILE A 124 -17.89 -24.58 -17.85
C ILE A 124 -16.45 -24.78 -17.36
N LEU A 125 -16.07 -24.00 -16.34
CA LEU A 125 -14.80 -24.14 -15.63
C LEU A 125 -15.05 -24.91 -14.32
N ALA A 126 -14.59 -26.17 -14.26
CA ALA A 126 -14.89 -27.07 -13.14
C ALA A 126 -14.38 -26.56 -11.78
N ASN A 127 -13.28 -25.82 -11.74
CA ASN A 127 -12.68 -25.27 -10.52
C ASN A 127 -13.02 -23.79 -10.28
N PHE A 128 -14.07 -23.25 -10.92
CA PHE A 128 -14.43 -21.84 -10.79
C PHE A 128 -14.70 -21.43 -9.34
N ASP A 129 -15.51 -22.20 -8.60
CA ASP A 129 -15.87 -21.88 -7.22
C ASP A 129 -14.65 -21.91 -6.29
N ALA A 130 -13.72 -22.85 -6.50
CA ALA A 130 -12.47 -22.92 -5.76
C ALA A 130 -11.58 -21.69 -6.00
N LEU A 131 -11.53 -21.17 -7.23
CA LEU A 131 -10.78 -19.95 -7.56
C LEU A 131 -11.41 -18.70 -6.91
N ILE A 132 -12.74 -18.61 -6.88
CA ILE A 132 -13.46 -17.53 -6.19
C ILE A 132 -13.23 -17.60 -4.67
N LEU A 133 -13.27 -18.80 -4.10
CA LEU A 133 -13.00 -19.01 -2.68
C LEU A 133 -11.58 -18.59 -2.32
N ASP A 134 -10.57 -19.02 -3.08
CA ASP A 134 -9.16 -18.62 -2.85
C ASP A 134 -9.00 -17.09 -2.90
N ILE A 135 -9.61 -16.43 -3.88
CA ILE A 135 -9.66 -14.96 -3.97
C ILE A 135 -10.23 -14.34 -2.68
N GLN A 136 -11.37 -14.83 -2.20
CA GLN A 136 -12.00 -14.32 -0.98
C GLN A 136 -11.12 -14.56 0.25
N THR A 137 -10.53 -15.74 0.38
CA THR A 137 -9.60 -16.07 1.48
C THR A 137 -8.40 -15.13 1.49
N LYS A 138 -7.74 -14.91 0.33
CA LYS A 138 -6.58 -14.02 0.25
C LYS A 138 -6.94 -12.56 0.46
N LYS A 139 -8.13 -12.12 0.04
CA LYS A 139 -8.66 -10.78 0.36
C LYS A 139 -8.88 -10.61 1.86
N ASN A 140 -9.59 -11.55 2.49
CA ASN A 140 -9.95 -11.49 3.91
C ASN A 140 -8.71 -11.52 4.82
N ALA A 141 -7.62 -12.16 4.38
CA ALA A 141 -6.34 -12.15 5.10
C ALA A 141 -5.69 -10.75 5.18
N ILE A 142 -6.07 -9.80 4.30
CA ILE A 142 -5.52 -8.44 4.29
C ILE A 142 -6.27 -7.53 5.27
N THR A 143 -7.57 -7.75 5.46
CA THR A 143 -8.44 -6.93 6.31
C THR A 143 -7.87 -6.66 7.71
N PRO A 144 -7.49 -7.67 8.52
CA PRO A 144 -6.99 -7.42 9.88
C PRO A 144 -5.66 -6.67 9.88
N LEU A 145 -4.80 -6.87 8.87
CA LEU A 145 -3.53 -6.15 8.74
C LEU A 145 -3.76 -4.67 8.40
N LEU A 146 -4.78 -4.39 7.59
CA LEU A 146 -5.15 -3.03 7.24
C LEU A 146 -5.80 -2.30 8.42
N GLU A 147 -6.64 -2.99 9.19
CA GLU A 147 -7.23 -2.46 10.42
C GLU A 147 -6.16 -2.14 11.46
N ALA A 148 -5.16 -3.01 11.65
CA ALA A 148 -4.02 -2.75 12.52
C ALA A 148 -3.22 -1.51 12.07
N ALA A 149 -2.86 -1.44 10.77
CA ALA A 149 -2.17 -0.29 10.22
C ALA A 149 -2.98 1.01 10.35
N GLN A 150 -4.32 0.96 10.24
CA GLN A 150 -5.18 2.13 10.44
C GLN A 150 -5.21 2.56 11.91
N SER A 151 -5.32 1.60 12.83
CA SER A 151 -5.25 1.85 14.27
C SER A 151 -3.93 2.51 14.67
N ASP A 152 -2.79 2.06 14.11
CA ASP A 152 -1.49 2.68 14.35
C ASP A 152 -1.44 4.15 13.91
N VAL A 153 -2.12 4.50 12.81
CA VAL A 153 -2.22 5.88 12.33
C VAL A 153 -3.06 6.75 13.26
N ASP A 154 -4.19 6.22 13.71
CA ASP A 154 -5.14 6.95 14.54
C ASP A 154 -4.59 7.18 15.96
N ASN A 155 -3.70 6.30 16.43
CA ASN A 155 -3.07 6.37 17.75
C ASN A 155 -1.71 7.11 17.76
N PHE A 156 -1.20 7.55 16.61
CA PHE A 156 0.09 8.23 16.54
C PHE A 156 0.01 9.61 17.23
N ASN A 157 0.83 9.81 18.27
CA ASN A 157 0.90 11.09 18.98
C ASN A 157 2.36 11.46 19.30
N CYS A 158 2.71 12.70 18.97
CA CYS A 158 4.03 13.28 19.20
C CYS A 158 4.36 13.51 20.69
N GLU A 159 3.33 13.61 21.54
CA GLU A 159 3.43 13.78 22.99
C GLU A 159 3.35 12.45 23.76
N GLY A 160 3.19 11.32 23.06
CA GLY A 160 3.17 10.00 23.67
C GLY A 160 4.54 9.54 24.20
N ASP A 161 4.53 8.47 24.99
CA ASP A 161 5.75 7.92 25.60
C ASP A 161 6.72 7.32 24.57
N ASP A 162 6.20 6.78 23.45
CA ASP A 162 7.03 6.17 22.40
C ASP A 162 6.51 6.41 20.96
N PRO A 163 6.62 7.65 20.44
CA PRO A 163 6.22 7.97 19.06
C PRO A 163 7.08 7.24 18.01
N LYS A 164 8.31 6.85 18.37
CA LYS A 164 9.20 6.13 17.46
C LYS A 164 8.74 4.67 17.30
N GLY A 165 8.43 4.00 18.40
CA GLY A 165 7.87 2.64 18.39
C GLY A 165 6.57 2.55 17.63
N GLN A 166 5.64 3.50 17.83
CA GLN A 166 4.39 3.57 17.06
C GLN A 166 4.64 3.66 15.55
N LEU A 167 5.58 4.51 15.12
CA LEU A 167 5.92 4.65 13.71
C LEU A 167 6.61 3.38 13.16
N ASP A 168 7.43 2.72 13.95
CA ASP A 168 8.09 1.48 13.55
C ASP A 168 7.11 0.30 13.51
N GLN A 169 6.08 0.30 14.35
CA GLN A 169 4.95 -0.65 14.28
C GLN A 169 4.16 -0.44 12.99
N PHE A 170 3.75 0.79 12.68
CA PHE A 170 3.04 1.11 11.43
C PHE A 170 3.81 0.63 10.19
N LYS A 171 5.14 0.81 10.16
CA LYS A 171 5.97 0.31 9.05
C LYS A 171 5.97 -1.21 8.96
N GLN A 172 5.94 -1.93 10.07
CA GLN A 172 5.88 -3.38 10.10
C GLN A 172 4.52 -3.86 9.58
N ASP A 173 3.43 -3.24 10.01
CA ASP A 173 2.07 -3.58 9.58
C ASP A 173 1.90 -3.38 8.07
N ILE A 174 2.34 -2.25 7.53
CA ILE A 174 2.33 -2.05 6.08
C ILE A 174 3.20 -3.08 5.34
N ARG A 175 4.36 -3.46 5.88
CA ARG A 175 5.19 -4.50 5.26
C ARG A 175 4.49 -5.85 5.26
N ALA A 176 3.70 -6.16 6.29
CA ALA A 176 2.89 -7.38 6.36
C ALA A 176 1.73 -7.37 5.35
N ILE A 177 1.18 -6.21 4.99
CA ILE A 177 0.14 -6.09 3.96
C ILE A 177 0.66 -6.45 2.56
N ILE A 178 1.92 -6.13 2.24
CA ILE A 178 2.52 -6.35 0.90
C ILE A 178 2.40 -7.81 0.41
N PRO A 179 2.81 -8.84 1.17
CA PRO A 179 2.64 -10.23 0.73
C PRO A 179 1.16 -10.61 0.57
N GLY A 180 0.26 -10.11 1.44
CA GLY A 180 -1.18 -10.32 1.31
C GLY A 180 -1.73 -9.78 -0.02
N LEU A 181 -1.38 -8.54 -0.38
CA LEU A 181 -1.75 -7.95 -1.67
C LEU A 181 -1.19 -8.72 -2.87
N LYS A 182 0.04 -9.24 -2.78
CA LYS A 182 0.64 -10.08 -3.83
C LYS A 182 -0.11 -11.39 -3.98
N ALA A 183 -0.44 -12.06 -2.87
CA ALA A 183 -1.21 -13.30 -2.89
C ALA A 183 -2.59 -13.06 -3.53
N TYR A 184 -3.30 -12.02 -3.11
CA TYR A 184 -4.60 -11.66 -3.69
C TYR A 184 -4.49 -11.37 -5.20
N LYS A 185 -3.50 -10.57 -5.64
CA LYS A 185 -3.23 -10.32 -7.06
C LYS A 185 -3.01 -11.62 -7.84
N THR A 186 -2.24 -12.56 -7.29
CA THR A 186 -1.95 -13.85 -7.90
C THR A 186 -3.23 -14.67 -8.06
N SER A 187 -4.07 -14.77 -7.03
CA SER A 187 -5.36 -15.47 -7.10
C SER A 187 -6.28 -14.87 -8.17
N VAL A 188 -6.36 -13.54 -8.27
CA VAL A 188 -7.10 -12.86 -9.35
C VAL A 188 -6.53 -13.19 -10.73
N ARG A 189 -5.20 -13.23 -10.88
CA ARG A 189 -4.55 -13.63 -12.14
C ARG A 189 -4.86 -15.08 -12.51
N ASN A 190 -4.86 -15.99 -11.53
CA ASN A 190 -5.19 -17.40 -11.76
C ASN A 190 -6.61 -17.56 -12.31
N LEU A 191 -7.58 -16.82 -11.77
CA LEU A 191 -8.95 -16.78 -12.30
C LEU A 191 -8.97 -16.28 -13.76
N ILE A 192 -8.26 -15.18 -14.08
CA ILE A 192 -8.17 -14.65 -15.44
C ILE A 192 -7.63 -15.70 -16.40
N VAL A 193 -6.54 -16.37 -16.04
CA VAL A 193 -5.87 -17.37 -16.89
C VAL A 193 -6.77 -18.58 -17.10
N ALA A 194 -7.43 -19.08 -16.05
CA ALA A 194 -8.35 -20.21 -16.14
C ALA A 194 -9.57 -19.92 -17.03
N ILE A 195 -10.11 -18.70 -16.97
CA ILE A 195 -11.22 -18.29 -17.85
C ILE A 195 -10.73 -18.06 -19.28
N ALA A 196 -9.52 -17.55 -19.47
CA ALA A 196 -8.94 -17.36 -20.79
C ALA A 196 -8.66 -18.70 -21.50
N SER A 197 -8.24 -19.74 -20.76
CA SER A 197 -7.95 -21.06 -21.33
C SER A 197 -9.20 -21.72 -21.92
N ILE A 198 -10.35 -21.66 -21.23
CA ILE A 198 -11.62 -22.20 -21.74
C ILE A 198 -12.22 -21.36 -22.87
N ARG A 199 -11.83 -20.08 -22.99
CA ARG A 199 -12.22 -19.21 -24.10
C ARG A 199 -11.45 -19.53 -25.39
N GLY A 200 -10.14 -19.81 -25.27
CA GLY A 200 -9.27 -20.15 -26.39
C GLY A 200 -9.41 -21.59 -26.89
N ALA A 201 -9.96 -22.50 -26.06
CA ALA A 201 -10.29 -23.87 -26.43
C ALA A 201 -11.49 -23.92 -27.38
N GLY A 202 -11.32 -23.49 -28.63
CA GLY A 202 -12.13 -23.97 -29.74
C GLY A 202 -11.68 -25.39 -30.09
N GLY A 203 -12.21 -26.41 -29.41
CA GLY A 203 -12.13 -27.81 -29.86
C GLY A 203 -11.05 -28.72 -29.25
N GLY A 204 -10.47 -28.39 -28.09
CA GLY A 204 -9.50 -29.28 -27.42
C GLY A 204 -9.77 -29.38 -25.92
N THR A 205 -10.03 -30.59 -25.44
CA THR A 205 -10.27 -30.95 -24.03
C THR A 205 -9.05 -30.59 -23.19
N ALA A 206 -9.09 -29.46 -22.50
CA ALA A 206 -7.98 -29.01 -21.66
C ALA A 206 -8.05 -29.65 -20.26
N THR A 207 -7.40 -30.81 -20.13
CA THR A 207 -7.04 -31.45 -18.85
C THR A 207 -5.85 -30.70 -18.24
N GLY A 208 -6.06 -29.44 -17.84
CA GLY A 208 -5.06 -28.64 -17.15
C GLY A 208 -5.23 -28.75 -15.65
N SER A 209 -4.56 -29.72 -15.04
CA SER A 209 -4.46 -29.90 -13.59
C SER A 209 -3.65 -28.74 -12.97
N ALA A 210 -4.31 -27.62 -12.75
CA ALA A 210 -3.85 -26.63 -11.80
C ALA A 210 -4.47 -27.00 -10.45
N THR A 211 -3.87 -27.96 -9.77
CA THR A 211 -4.15 -28.22 -8.36
C THR A 211 -3.78 -26.94 -7.60
N PRO A 212 -4.72 -26.28 -6.90
CA PRO A 212 -4.34 -25.20 -6.01
C PRO A 212 -3.44 -25.80 -4.94
N THR A 213 -2.16 -25.45 -4.95
CA THR A 213 -1.28 -25.67 -3.82
C THR A 213 -1.80 -24.80 -2.69
N ILE A 214 -2.68 -25.38 -1.87
CA ILE A 214 -3.01 -24.87 -0.55
C ILE A 214 -1.75 -25.12 0.30
N GLU A 215 -0.72 -24.32 0.10
CA GLU A 215 0.33 -24.22 1.10
C GLU A 215 -0.32 -23.49 2.28
N PRO A 216 -0.41 -24.11 3.47
CA PRO A 216 -1.00 -23.49 4.63
C PRO A 216 -0.18 -22.24 4.94
N THR A 217 -0.71 -21.09 4.54
CA THR A 217 -0.19 -19.80 4.94
C THR A 217 -0.42 -19.73 6.43
N VAL A 218 0.62 -20.07 7.19
CA VAL A 218 0.66 -19.93 8.64
C VAL A 218 0.31 -18.47 8.91
N LEU A 219 -0.88 -18.25 9.46
CA LEU A 219 -1.31 -16.95 9.92
C LEU A 219 -0.23 -16.46 10.89
N PRO A 220 0.40 -15.30 10.68
CA PRO A 220 1.34 -14.79 11.67
C PRO A 220 0.59 -14.68 12.99
N THR A 221 0.97 -15.53 13.95
CA THR A 221 0.49 -15.47 15.32
C THR A 221 0.98 -14.15 15.89
N VAL A 222 0.12 -13.14 15.83
CA VAL A 222 0.32 -11.89 16.55
C VAL A 222 0.17 -12.25 18.03
N LEU A 223 1.31 -12.32 18.72
CA LEU A 223 1.36 -12.57 20.15
C LEU A 223 0.66 -11.40 20.86
N PRO A 224 -0.39 -11.63 21.67
CA PRO A 224 -1.06 -10.55 22.39
C PRO A 224 -0.09 -10.01 23.45
N THR A 225 0.30 -8.74 23.31
CA THR A 225 1.05 -8.01 24.33
C THR A 225 0.17 -7.92 25.58
N ALA A 226 0.63 -8.54 26.66
CA ALA A 226 -0.06 -8.57 27.94
C ALA A 226 -0.32 -7.15 28.46
N VAL A 227 -1.58 -6.88 28.78
CA VAL A 227 -2.02 -5.70 29.53
C VAL A 227 -1.51 -5.83 30.97
N PRO A 228 -0.73 -4.88 31.50
CA PRO A 228 -0.38 -4.89 32.92
C PRO A 228 -1.60 -4.46 33.74
N THR A 229 -2.10 -5.38 34.55
CA THR A 229 -3.10 -5.10 35.60
C THR A 229 -2.42 -4.32 36.73
N LEU A 230 -2.98 -3.17 37.08
CA LEU A 230 -2.69 -2.42 38.31
C LEU A 230 -3.41 -3.05 39.51
#